data_AF-A0A950CN76-F1
#
_entry.id   AF-A0A950CN76-F1
#
_cell.length_a   1.000
_cell.length_b   1.000
_cell.length_c   1.000
_cell.angle_alpha   90.00
_cell.angle_beta   90.00
_cell.angle_gamma   90.00
#
_symmetry.space_group_name_H-M   'P 1'
#
loop_
_entity.id
_entity.type
_entity.pdbx_description
1 polymer ?
#
loop_
_entity_poly.entity_id
_entity_poly.type
_entity_poly.pdbx_seq_one_letter_code
_entity_poly.pdbx_strand_id
1 'polypeptide(L)'
;MNSIAARAESVLEALLYRGELPRGEVGSVLGTTDRHARRIVAVLIAKNVVVSESPRAPLRLGFPAALAPRWMPGLFPEKLEP
;
A
#
# COMPACT_ATOMS: atom_id res chain seq x y z
N MET A 1 -5.38 -19.07 -6.29
CA MET A 1 -5.08 -18.58 -4.94
C MET A 1 -4.21 -17.32 -4.98
N ASN A 2 -4.77 -16.18 -4.56
CA ASN A 2 -4.12 -14.94 -4.04
C ASN A 2 -2.83 -14.36 -4.67
N SER A 3 -2.68 -14.30 -6.00
CA SER A 3 -1.49 -13.64 -6.61
C SER A 3 -1.38 -12.13 -6.34
N ILE A 4 -2.50 -11.47 -6.00
CA ILE A 4 -2.52 -10.04 -5.66
C ILE A 4 -1.99 -9.80 -4.24
N ALA A 5 -2.23 -10.72 -3.29
CA ALA A 5 -1.82 -10.54 -1.91
C ALA A 5 -0.30 -10.57 -1.76
N ALA A 6 0.36 -11.58 -2.35
CA ALA A 6 1.83 -11.68 -2.32
C ALA A 6 2.52 -10.48 -3.00
N ARG A 7 1.91 -9.93 -4.06
CA ARG A 7 2.45 -8.74 -4.74
C ARG A 7 2.19 -7.46 -3.94
N ALA A 8 1.07 -7.37 -3.24
CA ALA A 8 0.81 -6.25 -2.33
C ALA A 8 1.87 -6.20 -1.22
N GLU A 9 2.24 -7.36 -0.67
CA GLU A 9 3.27 -7.47 0.37
C GLU A 9 4.60 -6.83 -0.04
N SER A 10 5.16 -7.17 -1.22
CA SER A 10 6.44 -6.60 -1.67
C SER A 10 6.39 -5.08 -1.86
N VAL A 11 5.26 -4.52 -2.31
CA VAL A 11 5.10 -3.07 -2.44
C VAL A 11 5.03 -2.40 -1.07
N LEU A 12 4.29 -3.00 -0.13
CA LEU A 12 4.18 -2.47 1.23
C LEU A 12 5.50 -2.55 1.97
N GLU A 13 6.24 -3.64 1.82
CA GLU A 13 7.59 -3.79 2.37
C GLU A 13 8.51 -2.70 1.84
N ALA A 14 8.56 -2.49 0.51
CA ALA A 14 9.36 -1.43 -0.08
C ALA A 14 8.97 -0.03 0.46
N LEU A 15 7.67 0.23 0.64
CA LEU A 15 7.19 1.50 1.20
C LEU A 15 7.48 1.65 2.70
N LEU A 16 7.42 0.57 3.47
CA LEU A 16 7.75 0.57 4.90
C LEU A 16 9.24 0.86 5.10
N TYR A 17 10.12 0.28 4.28
CA TYR A 17 11.57 0.50 4.39
C TYR A 17 12.04 1.83 3.79
N ARG A 18 11.45 2.27 2.67
CA ARG A 18 11.92 3.45 1.93
C ARG A 18 11.11 4.72 2.22
N GLY A 19 9.92 4.60 2.80
CA GLY A 19 8.95 5.69 2.97
C GLY A 19 8.19 6.05 1.68
N GLU A 20 8.87 6.01 0.54
CA GLU A 20 8.29 6.33 -0.77
C GLU A 20 8.76 5.37 -1.87
N LEU A 21 7.94 5.16 -2.90
CA LEU A 21 8.28 4.31 -4.05
C LEU A 21 7.93 5.01 -5.37
N PRO A 22 8.92 5.37 -6.20
CA PRO A 22 8.66 5.90 -7.54
C PRO A 22 7.82 4.92 -8.37
N ARG A 23 6.81 5.44 -9.08
CA ARG A 23 5.89 4.60 -9.88
C ARG A 23 6.60 3.75 -10.94
N GLY A 24 7.73 4.23 -11.47
CA GLY A 24 8.55 3.50 -12.44
C GLY A 24 9.29 2.31 -11.85
N GLU A 25 9.57 2.31 -10.54
CA GLU A 25 10.31 1.23 -9.87
C GLU A 25 9.42 0.07 -9.43
N VAL A 26 8.09 0.26 -9.45
CA VAL A 26 7.14 -0.74 -8.97
C VAL A 26 7.23 -2.05 -9.78
N GLY A 27 7.50 -1.97 -11.09
CA GLY A 27 7.70 -3.16 -11.92
C GLY A 27 8.86 -4.02 -11.44
N SER A 28 9.98 -3.37 -11.11
CA SER A 28 11.19 -4.01 -10.57
C SER A 28 10.94 -4.61 -9.19
N VAL A 29 10.27 -3.89 -8.28
CA VAL A 29 9.92 -4.40 -6.94
C VAL A 29 9.02 -5.63 -7.03
N LEU A 30 8.09 -5.65 -7.99
CA LEU A 30 7.13 -6.73 -8.17
C LEU A 30 7.63 -7.88 -9.05
N GLY A 31 8.80 -7.76 -9.66
CA GLY A 31 9.30 -8.71 -10.67
C GLY A 31 8.31 -8.94 -11.82
N THR A 32 7.60 -7.88 -12.24
CA THR A 32 6.51 -7.99 -13.23
C THR A 32 6.58 -6.91 -14.29
N THR A 33 5.82 -7.08 -15.36
CA THR A 33 5.74 -6.07 -16.42
C THR A 33 5.05 -4.80 -15.91
N ASP A 34 5.44 -3.66 -16.46
CA ASP A 34 4.83 -2.35 -16.19
C ASP A 34 3.30 -2.36 -16.19
N ARG A 35 2.69 -3.10 -17.13
CA ARG A 35 1.22 -3.22 -17.24
C ARG A 35 0.61 -3.87 -16.02
N HIS A 36 1.20 -4.97 -15.55
CA HIS A 36 0.73 -5.66 -14.35
C HIS A 36 1.01 -4.85 -13.09
N ALA A 37 2.18 -4.20 -13.00
CA ALA A 37 2.52 -3.31 -11.91
C ALA A 37 1.48 -2.17 -11.76
N ARG A 38 1.14 -1.49 -12.86
CA ARG A 38 0.11 -0.44 -12.87
C ARG A 38 -1.25 -0.95 -12.39
N ARG A 39 -1.67 -2.15 -12.81
CA ARG A 39 -2.94 -2.76 -12.37
C ARG A 39 -2.95 -3.04 -10.87
N ILE A 40 -1.84 -3.52 -10.32
CA ILE A 40 -1.72 -3.79 -8.88
C ILE A 40 -1.76 -2.48 -8.08
N VAL A 41 -0.99 -1.47 -8.50
CA VAL A 41 -1.01 -0.14 -7.88
C VAL A 41 -2.41 0.46 -7.90
N ALA A 42 -3.15 0.34 -9.01
CA ALA A 42 -4.51 0.84 -9.09
C ALA A 42 -5.44 0.20 -8.04
N VAL A 43 -5.30 -1.11 -7.79
CA VAL A 43 -6.08 -1.82 -6.75
C VAL A 43 -5.68 -1.35 -5.34
N LEU A 44 -4.40 -1.13 -5.09
CA LEU A 44 -3.91 -0.65 -3.78
C LEU A 44 -4.37 0.79 -3.50
N ILE A 45 -4.34 1.66 -4.51
CA ILE A 45 -4.88 3.03 -4.44
C ILE A 45 -6.39 3.01 -4.20
N ALA A 46 -7.15 2.17 -4.92
CA ALA A 46 -8.59 2.05 -4.71
C ALA A 46 -8.97 1.61 -3.28
N LYS A 47 -8.06 0.92 -2.58
CA LYS A 47 -8.22 0.51 -1.17
C LYS A 47 -7.63 1.51 -0.17
N ASN A 48 -7.10 2.65 -0.62
CA ASN A 48 -6.38 3.64 0.19
C ASN A 48 -5.19 3.06 0.99
N VAL A 49 -4.70 1.88 0.60
CA VAL A 49 -3.53 1.25 1.22
C VAL A 49 -2.26 2.02 0.82
N VAL A 50 -2.24 2.48 -0.44
CA VAL A 50 -1.18 3.29 -1.04
C VAL A 50 -1.80 4.55 -1.61
N VAL A 51 -1.13 5.69 -1.47
CA VAL A 51 -1.57 7.01 -1.95
C VAL A 51 -0.48 7.68 -2.78
N SER A 52 -0.86 8.71 -3.52
CA SER A 52 0.00 9.45 -4.45
C SER A 52 -0.61 10.82 -4.67
N GLU A 53 0.18 11.88 -4.51
CA GLU A 53 -0.33 13.26 -4.64
C GLU A 53 -0.67 13.64 -6.09
N SER A 54 -0.04 12.99 -7.07
CA SER A 54 -0.33 13.18 -8.50
C SER A 54 0.02 11.91 -9.30
N PRO A 55 -0.37 11.82 -10.59
CA PRO A 55 0.00 10.69 -11.45
C PRO A 55 1.51 10.48 -11.62
N ARG A 56 2.33 11.52 -11.39
CA ARG A 56 3.79 11.46 -11.47
C ARG A 56 4.48 11.40 -10.11
N ALA A 57 3.75 11.67 -9.03
CA ALA A 57 4.29 11.61 -7.68
C ALA A 57 4.65 10.16 -7.28
N PRO A 58 5.61 9.99 -6.37
CA PRO A 58 5.90 8.70 -5.79
C PRO A 58 4.70 8.19 -4.98
N LEU A 59 4.67 6.88 -4.77
CA LEU A 59 3.70 6.18 -3.94
C LEU A 59 4.12 6.29 -2.46
N ARG A 60 3.14 6.43 -1.57
CA ARG A 60 3.29 6.44 -0.09
C ARG A 60 2.25 5.54 0.56
N LEU A 61 2.45 5.16 1.82
CA LEU A 61 1.42 4.46 2.60
C LEU A 61 0.25 5.39 2.94
N GLY A 62 -0.98 4.88 2.80
CA GLY A 62 -2.21 5.68 2.97
C GLY A 62 -2.91 5.55 4.33
N PHE A 63 -2.48 4.64 5.21
CA PHE A 63 -3.03 4.39 6.56
C PHE A 63 -4.56 4.58 6.69
N PRO A 64 -5.37 3.80 5.94
CA PRO A 64 -6.80 4.01 5.93
C PRO A 64 -7.41 3.57 7.27
N ALA A 65 -8.33 4.38 7.81
CA ALA A 65 -8.97 4.12 9.11
C ALA A 65 -9.63 2.73 9.20
N ALA A 66 -10.17 2.21 8.09
CA ALA A 66 -10.77 0.88 8.03
C ALA A 66 -9.76 -0.27 8.28
N LEU A 67 -8.46 -0.04 8.02
CA LEU A 67 -7.40 -1.02 8.30
C LEU A 67 -6.61 -0.69 9.57
N ALA A 68 -6.82 0.49 10.18
CA ALA A 68 -6.11 0.92 11.36
C ALA A 68 -6.15 -0.10 12.52
N PRO A 69 -7.30 -0.73 12.87
CA PRO A 69 -7.33 -1.72 13.95
C PRO A 69 -6.43 -2.95 13.70
N ARG A 70 -6.16 -3.28 12.43
CA ARG A 70 -5.34 -4.43 12.04
C ARG A 70 -3.86 -4.08 11.89
N TRP A 71 -3.55 -2.87 11.44
CA TRP A 71 -2.18 -2.41 11.21
C TRP A 71 -1.54 -1.81 12.45
N MET A 72 -2.34 -1.13 13.27
CA MET A 72 -1.91 -0.40 14.47
C MET A 72 -2.85 -0.77 15.62
N PRO A 73 -2.73 -2.00 16.17
CA PRO A 73 -3.52 -2.40 17.32
C PRO A 73 -3.26 -1.45 18.49
N GLY A 74 -4.32 -1.00 19.16
CA GLY A 74 -4.24 0.00 20.24
C GLY A 74 -4.09 1.44 19.79
N LEU A 75 -4.18 1.74 18.48
CA LEU A 75 -4.17 3.13 17.98
C LEU A 75 -5.35 3.96 18.51
N PHE A 76 -6.51 3.31 18.64
CA PHE A 76 -7.69 3.89 19.26
C PHE A 76 -7.95 3.18 20.57
N PRO A 77 -8.34 3.90 21.64
CA PRO A 77 -8.78 3.25 22.86
C PRO A 77 -9.96 2.35 22.53
N GLU A 78 -9.93 1.10 22.99
CA GLU A 78 -11.16 0.31 23.15
C GLU A 78 -12.07 1.17 24.01
N LYS A 79 -13.32 1.38 23.57
CA LYS A 79 -14.28 2.28 24.24
C LYS A 79 -14.10 2.16 25.75
N LEU A 80 -13.58 3.22 26.37
CA LEU A 80 -13.59 3.37 27.81
C LEU A 80 -15.06 3.22 28.20
N GLU A 81 -15.39 2.08 28.80
CA GLU A 81 -16.72 1.90 29.38
C GLU A 81 -16.93 3.03 30.39
N PRO A 82 -18.08 3.74 30.33
CA PRO A 82 -18.40 4.79 31.28
C PRO A 82 -18.59 4.26 32.70
#